data_AF-A0ABD5QSC0-F1
#
_entry.id   AF-A0ABD5QSC0-F1
#
_cell.length_a   1.000
_cell.length_b   1.000
_cell.length_c   1.000
_cell.angle_alpha   90.00
_cell.angle_beta   90.00
_cell.angle_gamma   90.00
#
_symmetry.space_group_name_H-M   'P 1'
#
loop_
_entity.id
_entity.type
_entity.pdbx_description
1 polymer ?
#
loop_
_entity_poly.entity_id
_entity_poly.type
_entity_poly.pdbx_seq_one_letter_code
_entity_poly.pdbx_strand_id
1 'polypeptide(L)'
;MTTRQTRSVGDGSLLRRYEYDDGWVVAADVGVDDEAISVDTVGDTAIVVMEGDGEPSESEFELPGEARDVSVTNGVLTIEGDR
;
A
#
# COMPACT_ATOMS: atom_id res chain seq x y z
N MET A 1 9.82 8.90 17.16
CA MET A 1 8.77 9.92 16.89
C MET A 1 7.76 9.30 15.94
N THR A 2 6.46 9.34 16.22
CA THR A 2 5.44 8.79 15.29
C THR A 2 4.97 9.88 14.33
N THR A 3 5.49 9.87 13.10
CA THR A 3 4.96 10.71 12.03
C THR A 3 3.75 10.02 11.42
N ARG A 4 2.60 10.72 11.37
CA ARG A 4 1.38 10.25 10.72
C ARG A 4 1.11 11.16 9.52
N GLN A 5 1.28 10.64 8.31
CA GLN A 5 0.90 11.34 7.09
C GLN A 5 -0.29 10.62 6.47
N THR A 6 -1.39 11.36 6.28
CA THR A 6 -2.57 10.87 5.56
C THR A 6 -2.59 11.59 4.22
N ARG A 7 -2.46 10.82 3.12
CA ARG A 7 -2.64 11.36 1.76
C ARG A 7 -3.89 10.71 1.15
N SER A 8 -4.86 11.52 0.75
CA SER A 8 -5.93 11.06 -0.13
C SER A 8 -5.36 11.02 -1.54
N VAL A 9 -5.30 9.84 -2.14
CA VAL A 9 -4.92 9.67 -3.54
C VAL A 9 -6.22 9.43 -4.32
N GLY A 10 -6.30 9.95 -5.55
CA GLY A 10 -7.53 9.93 -6.36
C GLY A 10 -8.11 8.52 -6.54
N ASP A 11 -9.44 8.47 -6.75
CA ASP A 11 -10.27 7.25 -6.82
C ASP A 11 -10.34 6.45 -5.50
N GLY A 12 -10.82 7.11 -4.43
CA GLY A 12 -11.38 6.43 -3.25
C GLY A 12 -10.42 5.76 -2.27
N SER A 13 -9.20 5.42 -2.68
CA SER A 13 -8.24 4.67 -1.86
C SER A 13 -7.58 5.56 -0.81
N LEU A 14 -7.74 5.21 0.47
CA LEU A 14 -7.16 5.97 1.60
C LEU A 14 -5.79 5.42 1.96
N LEU A 15 -4.72 6.19 1.73
CA LEU A 15 -3.36 5.80 2.08
C LEU A 15 -2.89 6.49 3.37
N ARG A 16 -2.41 5.67 4.31
CA ARG A 16 -1.84 6.11 5.59
C ARG A 16 -0.42 5.61 5.74
N ARG A 17 0.48 6.47 6.20
CA ARG A 17 1.86 6.12 6.54
C ARG A 17 2.11 6.33 8.03
N TYR A 18 2.77 5.36 8.63
CA TYR A 18 3.22 5.34 10.01
C TYR A 18 4.71 5.10 10.04
N GLU A 19 5.46 5.97 10.71
CA GLU A 19 6.89 5.78 10.93
C GLU A 19 7.15 5.52 12.40
N TYR A 20 7.93 4.48 12.67
CA TYR A 20 8.39 4.05 13.99
C TYR A 20 9.91 4.26 14.08
N ASP A 21 10.49 3.95 15.24
CA ASP A 21 11.95 4.04 15.41
C ASP A 21 12.66 2.95 14.60
N ASP A 22 12.05 1.77 14.57
CA ASP A 22 12.60 0.51 14.04
C ASP A 22 12.18 0.22 12.59
N GLY A 23 11.24 0.99 12.04
CA GLY A 23 10.69 0.74 10.70
C GLY A 23 9.50 1.62 10.35
N TRP A 24 8.78 1.24 9.31
CA TRP A 24 7.64 1.98 8.78
C TRP A 24 6.54 1.04 8.29
N VAL A 25 5.32 1.57 8.26
CA VAL A 25 4.12 0.88 7.75
C VAL A 25 3.34 1.82 6.84
N VAL A 26 2.97 1.34 5.66
CA VAL A 26 2.02 1.97 4.74
C VAL A 26 0.78 1.09 4.69
N ALA A 27 -0.39 1.67 4.93
CA ALA A 27 -1.68 1.00 4.84
C ALA A 27 -2.57 1.72 3.82
N ALA A 28 -3.13 0.97 2.88
CA ALA A 28 -4.05 1.47 1.86
C ALA A 28 -5.36 0.67 1.88
N ASP A 29 -6.48 1.40 1.96
CA ASP A 29 -7.80 0.83 1.73
C ASP A 29 -7.99 0.70 0.22
N VAL A 30 -8.06 -0.54 -0.28
CA VAL A 30 -8.15 -0.85 -1.73
C VAL A 30 -9.56 -1.25 -2.16
N GLY A 31 -10.47 -1.50 -1.20
CA GLY A 31 -11.89 -1.71 -1.48
C GLY A 31 -12.25 -2.96 -2.29
N VAL A 32 -11.28 -3.84 -2.54
CA VAL A 32 -11.44 -5.11 -3.28
C VAL A 32 -11.01 -6.30 -2.41
N ASP A 33 -11.56 -7.48 -2.69
CA ASP A 33 -11.16 -8.74 -2.06
C ASP A 33 -9.70 -9.10 -2.42
N ASP A 34 -9.03 -9.89 -1.58
CA ASP A 34 -7.61 -10.23 -1.74
C ASP A 34 -7.30 -10.99 -3.03
N GLU A 35 -8.26 -11.76 -3.57
CA GLU A 35 -8.11 -12.47 -4.83
C GLU A 35 -8.13 -11.55 -6.06
N ALA A 36 -8.58 -10.31 -5.90
CA ALA A 36 -8.72 -9.30 -6.96
C ALA A 36 -7.57 -8.27 -6.96
N ILE A 37 -6.54 -8.47 -6.15
CA ILE A 37 -5.41 -7.54 -6.02
C ILE A 37 -4.07 -8.26 -6.15
N SER A 38 -3.18 -7.67 -6.93
CA SER A 38 -1.78 -8.07 -7.04
C SER A 38 -0.90 -6.90 -6.64
N VAL A 39 0.11 -7.16 -5.81
CA VAL A 39 1.06 -6.14 -5.34
C VAL A 39 2.48 -6.61 -5.61
N ASP A 40 3.26 -5.76 -6.26
CA ASP A 40 4.70 -5.95 -6.47
C ASP A 40 5.48 -4.77 -5.90
N THR A 41 6.71 -5.00 -5.46
CA THR A 41 7.57 -3.96 -4.91
C THR A 41 8.93 -3.97 -5.59
N VAL A 42 9.34 -2.82 -6.10
CA VAL A 42 10.63 -2.63 -6.77
C VAL A 42 11.35 -1.46 -6.10
N GLY A 43 12.38 -1.77 -5.33
CA GLY A 43 13.08 -0.78 -4.51
C GLY A 43 12.13 -0.10 -3.53
N ASP A 44 12.04 1.23 -3.60
CA ASP A 44 11.16 2.07 -2.79
C ASP A 44 9.79 2.35 -3.44
N THR A 45 9.38 1.58 -4.45
CA THR A 45 8.07 1.71 -5.11
C THR A 45 7.23 0.45 -4.94
N ALA A 46 5.97 0.63 -4.56
CA ALA A 46 4.94 -0.42 -4.62
C ALA A 46 4.02 -0.20 -5.82
N ILE A 47 3.77 -1.25 -6.58
CA ILE A 47 2.89 -1.28 -7.74
C ILE A 47 1.70 -2.16 -7.37
N VAL A 48 0.50 -1.59 -7.41
CA VAL A 48 -0.74 -2.27 -7.06
C VAL A 48 -1.62 -2.36 -8.29
N VAL A 49 -2.04 -3.57 -8.63
CA VAL A 49 -2.96 -3.86 -9.73
C VAL A 49 -4.22 -4.44 -9.13
N MET A 50 -5.36 -3.87 -9.49
CA MET A 50 -6.68 -4.34 -9.08
C MET A 50 -7.43 -4.84 -10.31
N GLU A 51 -7.85 -6.11 -10.26
CA GLU A 51 -8.65 -6.77 -11.28
C GLU A 51 -10.12 -6.76 -10.83
N GLY A 52 -11.05 -6.38 -11.70
CA GLY A 52 -12.48 -6.30 -11.36
C GLY A 52 -13.36 -6.67 -12.54
N ASP A 53 -14.66 -6.40 -12.42
CA ASP A 53 -15.65 -6.65 -13.49
C ASP A 53 -15.44 -5.71 -14.72
N GLY A 54 -14.58 -4.71 -14.59
CA GLY A 54 -14.21 -3.73 -15.62
C GLY A 54 -12.75 -3.84 -16.08
N GLU A 55 -12.21 -2.73 -16.59
CA GLU A 55 -10.80 -2.66 -16.97
C GLU A 55 -9.91 -2.70 -15.71
N PRO A 56 -8.78 -3.43 -15.74
CA PRO A 56 -7.87 -3.47 -14.61
C PRO A 56 -7.31 -2.07 -14.34
N SER A 57 -7.18 -1.73 -13.06
CA SER A 57 -6.64 -0.45 -12.62
C SER A 57 -5.27 -0.65 -11.98
N GLU A 58 -4.29 0.15 -12.38
CA GLU A 58 -2.96 0.18 -11.78
C GLU A 58 -2.73 1.45 -10.96
N SER A 59 -1.97 1.34 -9.88
CA SER A 59 -1.58 2.46 -9.03
C SER A 59 -0.19 2.24 -8.43
N GLU A 60 0.63 3.28 -8.49
CA GLU A 60 2.01 3.24 -8.00
C GLU A 60 2.14 4.12 -6.74
N PHE A 61 2.93 3.64 -5.77
CA PHE A 61 3.11 4.29 -4.49
C PHE A 61 4.58 4.34 -4.08
N GLU A 62 5.05 5.56 -3.77
CA GLU A 62 6.34 5.74 -3.11
C GLU A 62 6.29 5.27 -1.65
N LEU A 63 7.21 4.37 -1.31
CA LEU A 63 7.47 3.82 0.01
C LEU A 63 8.60 4.61 0.72
N PRO A 64 8.71 4.54 2.05
CA PRO A 64 9.83 5.15 2.78
C PRO A 64 11.18 4.50 2.48
N GLY A 65 11.18 3.26 1.97
CA GLY A 65 12.35 2.45 1.68
C GLY A 65 11.92 1.09 1.10
N GLU A 66 12.85 0.14 1.06
CA GLU A 66 12.58 -1.21 0.55
C GLU A 66 11.57 -1.96 1.42
N ALA A 67 10.56 -2.55 0.78
CA ALA A 67 9.55 -3.34 1.45
C ALA A 67 10.14 -4.66 1.96
N ARG A 68 9.75 -5.06 3.16
CA ARG A 68 10.13 -6.34 3.77
C ARG A 68 8.98 -7.34 3.76
N ASP A 69 7.77 -6.85 3.96
CA ASP A 69 6.55 -7.65 3.94
C ASP A 69 5.40 -6.86 3.32
N VAL A 70 4.54 -7.61 2.63
CA VAL A 70 3.33 -7.11 1.97
C VAL A 70 2.21 -8.09 2.26
N SER A 71 1.10 -7.57 2.77
CA SER A 71 -0.08 -8.37 3.08
C SER A 71 -1.37 -7.63 2.73
N VAL A 72 -2.37 -8.38 2.29
CA VAL A 72 -3.73 -7.87 2.12
C VAL A 72 -4.63 -8.62 3.09
N THR A 73 -5.47 -7.89 3.82
CA THR A 73 -6.41 -8.49 4.77
C THR A 73 -7.68 -7.67 4.80
N ASN A 74 -8.81 -8.30 4.44
CA ASN A 74 -10.13 -7.65 4.41
C ASN A 74 -10.14 -6.34 3.60
N GLY A 75 -9.52 -6.33 2.42
CA GLY A 75 -9.46 -5.14 1.55
C GLY A 75 -8.52 -4.02 2.01
N VAL A 76 -7.66 -4.30 3.00
CA VAL A 76 -6.60 -3.39 3.44
C VAL A 76 -5.24 -3.97 3.03
N LEU A 77 -4.55 -3.27 2.15
CA LEU A 77 -3.15 -3.51 1.82
C LEU A 77 -2.27 -2.91 2.91
N THR A 78 -1.39 -3.72 3.48
CA THR A 78 -0.36 -3.32 4.44
C THR A 78 1.01 -3.66 3.87
N ILE A 79 1.90 -2.67 3.84
CA ILE A 79 3.29 -2.79 3.42
C ILE A 79 4.16 -2.29 4.56
N GLU A 80 5.16 -3.07 4.94
CA GLU A 80 6.09 -2.71 6.01
C GLU A 80 7.54 -2.85 5.55
N GLY A 81 8.41 -2.04 6.15
CA GLY A 81 9.83 -2.10 5.91
C GLY A 81 10.65 -1.58 7.09
N ASP A 82 11.94 -1.88 7.05
CA ASP A 82 12.89 -1.36 8.03
C ASP A 82 13.27 0.08 7.68
N ARG A 83 13.91 0.74 8.65
CA ARG A 83 14.46 2.08 8.51
C ARG A 83 15.86 2.09 7.89
#